data_AF-A0A2V4UY45-F1
#
_entry.id   AF-A0A2V4UY45-F1
#
_cell.length_a   1.000
_cell.length_b   1.000
_cell.length_c   1.000
_cell.angle_alpha   90.00
_cell.angle_beta   90.00
_cell.angle_gamma   90.00
#
_symmetry.space_group_name_H-M   'P 1'
#
loop_
_entity.id
_entity.type
_entity.pdbx_description
1 polymer ?
#
loop_
_entity_poly.entity_id
_entity_poly.type
_entity_poly.pdbx_seq_one_letter_code
_entity_poly.pdbx_strand_id
1 'polypeptide(L)'
;MNAYDQKNSDDYEANTLSLKKALSDIKGNKTLKATIAQLSEMTGIHRNTISNRVWPVQKLKQIREARKTKDKLHEEQVRLSTTDVKNALEAKLSRTQNETVYWFNEYQDMKRVAQHSDKRLQQMRESRDYYKTLSETDKRSLSEAELEIKKLRKVLALEDTISKKQFMH
;
A
#
# COMPACT_ATOMS: atom_id res chain seq x y z
N MET A 1 68.85 33.12 -37.21
CA MET A 1 67.73 33.06 -36.26
C MET A 1 68.20 33.70 -34.96
N ASN A 2 67.49 34.73 -34.49
CA ASN A 2 67.87 35.46 -33.28
C ASN A 2 67.47 34.65 -32.03
N ALA A 3 68.28 34.68 -30.97
CA ALA A 3 67.98 34.01 -29.70
C ALA A 3 66.64 34.43 -29.06
N TYR A 4 66.12 35.60 -29.43
CA TYR A 4 64.82 36.12 -29.02
C TYR A 4 63.64 35.38 -29.65
N ASP A 5 63.78 34.89 -30.89
CA ASP A 5 62.72 34.16 -31.59
C ASP A 5 62.50 32.77 -30.96
N GLN A 6 63.59 32.13 -30.55
CA GLN A 6 63.53 30.83 -29.88
C GLN A 6 62.86 30.92 -28.51
N LYS A 7 63.25 31.90 -27.69
CA LYS A 7 62.68 32.11 -26.35
C LYS A 7 61.17 32.41 -26.39
N ASN A 8 60.73 33.21 -27.37
CA ASN A 8 59.30 33.51 -27.55
C ASN A 8 58.49 32.27 -27.97
N SER A 9 59.08 31.37 -28.75
CA SER A 9 58.45 30.10 -29.15
C SER A 9 58.27 29.19 -27.93
N ASP A 10 59.33 29.04 -27.12
CA ASP A 10 59.32 28.17 -25.94
C ASP A 10 58.28 28.67 -24.90
N ASP A 11 58.23 30.00 -24.66
CA ASP A 11 57.22 30.63 -23.80
C ASP A 11 55.79 30.45 -24.34
N TYR A 12 55.62 30.47 -25.67
CA TYR A 12 54.31 30.25 -26.28
C TYR A 12 53.80 28.83 -26.06
N GLU A 13 54.69 27.84 -26.20
CA GLU A 13 54.39 26.43 -26.04
C GLU A 13 54.13 26.07 -24.58
N ALA A 14 54.97 26.54 -23.65
CA ALA A 14 54.78 26.38 -22.21
C ALA A 14 53.42 26.92 -21.75
N ASN A 15 53.05 28.14 -22.22
CA ASN A 15 51.75 28.73 -21.94
C ASN A 15 50.60 27.91 -22.54
N THR A 16 50.78 27.32 -23.72
CA THR A 16 49.76 26.47 -24.35
C THR A 16 49.52 25.20 -23.54
N LEU A 17 50.58 24.56 -23.03
CA LEU A 17 50.48 23.37 -22.18
C LEU A 17 49.79 23.69 -20.86
N SER A 18 50.16 24.80 -20.21
CA SER A 18 49.53 25.26 -18.96
C SER A 18 48.02 25.51 -19.15
N LEU A 19 47.63 26.20 -20.22
CA LEU A 19 46.22 26.43 -20.54
C LEU A 19 45.45 25.14 -20.83
N LYS A 20 46.05 24.18 -21.58
CA LYS A 20 45.42 22.89 -21.86
C LYS A 20 45.16 22.10 -20.58
N LYS A 21 46.13 22.06 -19.67
CA LYS A 21 46.01 21.39 -18.37
C LYS A 21 44.89 22.02 -17.54
N ALA A 22 44.92 23.34 -17.35
CA ALA A 22 43.90 24.03 -16.57
C ALA A 22 42.48 23.89 -17.18
N LEU A 23 42.34 23.87 -18.51
CA LEU A 23 41.06 23.60 -19.17
C LEU A 23 40.57 22.17 -18.95
N SER A 24 41.48 21.19 -18.90
CA SER A 24 41.15 19.81 -18.54
C SER A 24 40.66 19.71 -17.10
N ASP A 25 41.34 20.37 -16.17
CA ASP A 25 40.98 20.42 -14.76
C ASP A 25 39.61 21.08 -14.55
N ILE A 26 39.37 22.21 -15.23
CA ILE A 26 38.05 22.85 -15.27
C ILE A 26 37.03 21.87 -15.86
N LYS A 27 37.31 21.18 -16.97
CA LYS A 27 36.35 20.22 -17.55
C LYS A 27 35.97 19.12 -16.55
N GLY A 28 36.93 18.59 -15.80
CA GLY A 28 36.75 17.51 -14.83
C GLY A 28 36.08 17.93 -13.53
N ASN A 29 36.27 19.18 -13.09
CA ASN A 29 35.77 19.65 -11.80
C ASN A 29 34.68 20.72 -11.93
N LYS A 30 33.44 20.37 -11.55
CA LYS A 30 32.29 21.28 -11.57
C LYS A 30 32.41 22.50 -10.64
N THR A 31 33.20 22.42 -9.57
CA THR A 31 33.39 23.56 -8.64
C THR A 31 34.16 24.70 -9.30
N LEU A 32 35.06 24.38 -10.24
CA LEU A 32 35.80 25.37 -11.01
C LEU A 32 34.90 26.00 -12.07
N LYS A 33 34.83 27.33 -12.07
CA LYS A 33 34.04 28.08 -13.05
C LYS A 33 34.72 28.03 -14.41
N ALA A 34 33.98 27.70 -15.46
CA ALA A 34 34.46 27.77 -16.84
C ALA A 34 34.50 29.23 -17.33
N THR A 35 35.43 30.03 -16.79
CA THR A 35 35.62 31.45 -17.11
C THR A 35 37.08 31.77 -17.37
N ILE A 36 37.33 32.86 -18.09
CA ILE A 36 38.69 33.35 -18.38
C ILE A 36 39.39 33.77 -17.08
N ALA A 37 38.67 34.35 -16.12
CA ALA A 37 39.23 34.72 -14.82
C ALA A 37 39.77 33.52 -14.05
N GLN A 38 39.01 32.41 -13.99
CA GLN A 38 39.46 31.18 -13.35
C GLN A 38 40.69 30.60 -14.07
N LEU A 39 40.67 30.62 -15.40
CA LEU A 39 41.80 30.12 -16.20
C LEU A 39 43.06 30.96 -15.99
N SER A 40 42.91 32.28 -15.86
CA SER A 40 43.98 33.23 -15.57
C SER A 40 44.58 32.98 -14.18
N GLU A 41 43.75 32.77 -13.17
CA GLU A 41 44.16 32.44 -11.80
C GLU A 41 44.91 31.10 -11.73
N MET A 42 44.42 30.07 -12.43
CA MET A 42 45.04 28.74 -12.43
C MET A 42 46.38 28.67 -13.17
N THR A 43 46.58 29.53 -14.17
CA THR A 43 47.77 29.46 -15.05
C THR A 43 48.76 30.60 -14.84
N GLY A 44 48.37 31.65 -14.11
CA GLY A 44 49.15 32.90 -13.99
C GLY A 44 49.18 33.74 -15.27
N ILE A 45 48.51 33.31 -16.35
CA ILE A 45 48.53 33.99 -17.64
C ILE A 45 47.48 35.10 -17.64
N HIS A 46 47.87 36.30 -18.08
CA HIS A 46 46.95 37.43 -18.13
C HIS A 46 45.76 37.18 -19.08
N ARG A 47 44.57 37.61 -18.64
CA ARG A 47 43.30 37.48 -19.39
C ARG A 47 43.37 37.90 -20.86
N ASN A 48 44.06 38.98 -21.20
CA ASN A 48 44.17 39.45 -22.59
C ASN A 48 44.99 38.46 -23.44
N THR A 49 46.05 37.90 -22.88
CA THR A 49 46.88 36.88 -23.54
C THR A 49 46.07 35.61 -23.83
N ILE A 50 45.17 35.24 -22.92
CA ILE A 50 44.24 34.12 -23.11
C ILE A 50 43.21 34.43 -24.19
N SER A 51 42.60 35.62 -24.14
CA SER A 51 41.59 36.06 -25.11
C SER A 51 42.14 36.13 -26.53
N ASN A 52 43.36 36.65 -26.71
CA ASN A 52 44.02 36.77 -28.02
C ASN A 52 44.28 35.41 -28.69
N ARG A 53 44.35 34.32 -27.92
CA ARG A 53 44.56 32.96 -28.44
C ARG A 53 43.27 32.29 -28.95
N VAL A 54 42.08 32.84 -28.64
CA VAL A 54 40.73 32.42 -29.10
C VAL A 54 40.29 31.01 -28.70
N TRP A 55 41.09 29.97 -28.98
CA TRP A 55 40.80 28.58 -28.66
C TRP A 55 40.49 28.32 -27.17
N PRO A 56 41.13 28.99 -26.18
CA PRO A 56 40.79 28.76 -24.77
C PRO A 56 39.36 29.24 -24.47
N VAL A 57 38.97 30.36 -25.07
CA VAL A 57 37.62 30.95 -24.90
C VAL A 57 36.56 30.02 -25.49
N GLN A 58 36.81 29.47 -26.68
CA GLN A 58 35.93 28.48 -27.31
C GLN A 58 35.81 27.21 -26.46
N LYS A 59 36.92 26.71 -25.89
CA LYS A 59 36.91 25.53 -25.01
C LYS A 59 36.13 25.79 -23.72
N LEU A 60 36.29 26.95 -23.09
CA LEU A 60 35.49 27.32 -21.91
C LEU A 60 33.99 27.37 -22.24
N LYS A 61 33.61 27.89 -23.42
CA LYS A 61 32.22 27.88 -23.89
C LYS A 61 31.70 26.46 -24.05
N GLN A 62 32.46 25.58 -24.72
CA GLN A 62 32.10 24.16 -24.88
C GLN A 62 31.91 23.46 -23.53
N ILE A 63 32.80 23.69 -22.55
CA ILE A 63 32.68 23.12 -21.21
C ILE A 63 31.39 23.60 -20.52
N ARG A 64 31.07 24.90 -20.64
CA ARG A 64 29.87 25.47 -20.03
C ARG A 64 28.59 24.88 -20.64
N GLU A 65 28.52 24.78 -21.95
CA GLU A 65 27.39 24.19 -22.67
C GLU A 65 27.22 22.71 -22.32
N ALA A 66 28.31 21.94 -22.32
CA ALA A 66 28.28 20.53 -21.94
C ALA A 66 27.76 20.31 -20.51
N ARG A 67 28.17 21.15 -19.55
CA ARG A 67 27.66 21.10 -18.17
C ARG A 67 26.16 21.41 -18.12
N LYS A 68 25.71 22.47 -18.79
CA LYS A 68 24.30 22.88 -18.82
C LYS A 68 23.41 21.77 -19.39
N THR A 69 23.83 21.11 -20.45
CA THR A 69 23.08 19.99 -21.04
C THR A 69 23.01 18.82 -20.08
N LYS A 70 24.11 18.47 -19.41
CA LYS A 70 24.13 17.38 -18.42
C LYS A 70 23.21 17.67 -17.22
N ASP A 71 23.19 18.91 -16.74
CA ASP A 71 22.35 19.31 -15.61
C ASP A 71 20.87 19.23 -15.97
N LYS A 72 20.47 19.70 -17.16
CA LYS A 72 19.10 19.57 -17.66
C LYS A 72 18.64 18.12 -17.76
N LEU A 73 19.48 17.25 -18.33
CA LEU A 73 19.18 15.81 -18.44
C LEU A 73 19.00 15.17 -17.07
N HIS A 74 19.84 15.55 -16.11
CA HIS A 74 19.74 15.05 -14.74
C HIS A 74 18.45 15.54 -14.05
N GLU A 75 18.11 16.82 -14.16
CA GLU A 75 16.87 17.38 -13.61
C GLU A 75 15.64 16.69 -14.20
N GLU A 76 15.63 16.44 -15.51
CA GLU A 76 14.53 15.76 -16.19
C GLU A 76 14.40 14.30 -15.73
N GLN A 77 15.52 13.60 -15.56
CA GLN A 77 15.53 12.23 -15.04
C GLN A 77 15.05 12.15 -13.58
N VAL A 78 15.45 13.10 -12.73
CA VAL A 78 14.96 13.20 -11.34
C VAL A 78 13.46 13.49 -11.32
N ARG A 79 12.97 14.38 -12.19
CA ARG A 79 11.54 14.69 -12.30
C ARG A 79 10.74 13.46 -12.72
N LEU A 80 11.17 12.75 -13.76
CA LEU A 80 10.53 11.50 -14.22
C LEU A 80 10.48 10.47 -13.08
N SER A 81 11.61 10.22 -12.42
CA SER A 81 11.66 9.30 -11.28
C SER A 81 10.73 9.71 -10.14
N THR A 82 10.60 11.01 -9.85
CA THR A 82 9.72 11.51 -8.79
C THR A 82 8.25 11.34 -9.18
N THR A 83 7.90 11.62 -10.44
CA THR A 83 6.55 11.41 -10.98
C THR A 83 6.18 9.93 -10.96
N ASP A 84 7.09 9.04 -11.34
CA ASP A 84 6.87 7.60 -11.32
C ASP A 84 6.61 7.08 -9.90
N VAL A 85 7.39 7.56 -8.93
CA VAL A 85 7.16 7.24 -7.50
C VAL A 85 5.80 7.74 -7.04
N LYS A 86 5.42 8.96 -7.40
CA LYS A 86 4.11 9.53 -7.07
C LYS A 86 2.97 8.69 -7.65
N ASN A 87 3.04 8.33 -8.93
CA ASN A 87 2.04 7.51 -9.60
C ASN A 87 1.92 6.12 -8.95
N ALA A 88 3.05 5.51 -8.57
CA ALA A 88 3.05 4.23 -7.88
C ALA A 88 2.39 4.31 -6.48
N LEU A 89 2.60 5.41 -5.76
CA LEU A 89 1.96 5.65 -4.47
C LEU A 89 0.44 5.87 -4.62
N GLU A 90 0.01 6.66 -5.61
CA GLU A 90 -1.40 6.88 -5.91
C GLU A 90 -2.12 5.58 -6.30
N ALA A 91 -1.47 4.74 -7.11
CA ALA A 91 -2.00 3.42 -7.47
C ALA A 91 -2.15 2.50 -6.25
N LYS A 92 -1.16 2.48 -5.34
CA LYS A 92 -1.25 1.73 -4.07
C LYS A 92 -2.37 2.23 -3.17
N LEU A 93 -2.53 3.56 -3.07
CA LEU A 93 -3.60 4.17 -2.28
C LEU A 93 -4.98 3.76 -2.84
N SER A 94 -5.19 3.89 -4.15
CA SER A 94 -6.44 3.49 -4.81
C SER A 94 -6.75 2.01 -4.59
N ARG A 95 -5.74 1.13 -4.70
CA ARG A 95 -5.90 -0.30 -4.42
C ARG A 95 -6.32 -0.56 -2.98
N THR A 96 -5.68 0.10 -2.01
CA THR A 96 -5.99 -0.06 -0.58
C THR A 96 -7.40 0.42 -0.26
N GLN A 97 -7.85 1.53 -0.88
CA GLN A 97 -9.21 2.03 -0.73
C GLN A 97 -10.24 1.02 -1.26
N ASN A 98 -9.98 0.43 -2.43
CA ASN A 98 -10.86 -0.58 -3.01
C ASN A 98 -10.93 -1.84 -2.14
N GLU A 99 -9.79 -2.31 -1.63
CA GLU A 99 -9.74 -3.45 -0.70
C GLU A 99 -10.51 -3.15 0.59
N THR A 100 -10.40 -1.93 1.12
CA THR A 100 -11.16 -1.51 2.31
C THR A 100 -12.66 -1.55 2.07
N VAL A 101 -13.13 -1.02 0.94
CA VAL A 101 -14.55 -1.06 0.57
C VAL A 101 -15.03 -2.50 0.38
N TYR A 102 -14.23 -3.34 -0.28
CA TYR A 102 -14.54 -4.75 -0.47
C TYR A 102 -14.73 -5.48 0.86
N TRP A 103 -13.75 -5.39 1.76
CA TRP A 103 -13.82 -6.06 3.06
C TRP A 103 -14.91 -5.50 3.96
N PHE A 104 -15.19 -4.19 3.85
CA PHE A 104 -16.32 -3.60 4.55
C PHE A 104 -17.65 -4.20 4.10
N ASN A 105 -17.87 -4.32 2.78
CA ASN A 105 -19.08 -4.92 2.24
C ASN A 105 -19.21 -6.40 2.64
N GLU A 106 -18.12 -7.16 2.49
CA GLU A 106 -18.08 -8.58 2.88
C GLU A 106 -18.42 -8.75 4.37
N TYR A 107 -17.87 -7.89 5.22
CA TYR A 107 -18.20 -7.88 6.66
C TYR A 107 -19.68 -7.57 6.92
N GLN A 108 -20.26 -6.59 6.23
CA GLN A 108 -21.68 -6.26 6.40
C GLN A 108 -22.58 -7.43 5.99
N ASP A 109 -22.25 -8.13 4.92
CA ASP A 109 -23.00 -9.29 4.46
C ASP A 109 -22.89 -10.46 5.44
N MET A 110 -21.68 -10.77 5.90
CA MET A 110 -21.47 -11.80 6.93
C MET A 110 -22.20 -11.46 8.23
N LYS A 111 -22.20 -10.19 8.63
CA LYS A 111 -22.94 -9.71 9.81
C LYS A 111 -24.44 -9.94 9.64
N ARG A 112 -25.02 -9.63 8.48
CA ARG A 112 -26.46 -9.87 8.21
C ARG A 112 -26.80 -11.35 8.28
N VAL A 113 -25.96 -12.21 7.68
CA VAL A 113 -26.16 -13.67 7.69
C VAL A 113 -26.10 -14.22 9.12
N ALA A 114 -25.14 -13.76 9.93
CA ALA A 114 -25.02 -14.14 11.32
C ALA A 114 -26.27 -13.72 12.12
N GLN A 115 -26.69 -12.46 11.99
CA GLN A 115 -27.89 -11.94 12.67
C GLN A 115 -29.17 -12.71 12.28
N HIS A 116 -29.32 -13.05 10.99
CA HIS A 116 -30.45 -13.85 10.54
C HIS A 116 -30.40 -15.28 11.10
N SER A 117 -29.21 -15.87 11.15
CA SER A 117 -29.00 -17.22 11.69
C SER A 117 -29.30 -17.28 13.19
N ASP A 118 -28.87 -16.27 13.95
CA ASP A 118 -29.17 -16.15 15.38
C ASP A 118 -30.67 -16.02 15.64
N LYS A 119 -31.38 -15.18 14.87
CA LYS A 119 -32.84 -15.07 14.96
C LYS A 119 -33.54 -16.40 14.67
N ARG A 120 -33.12 -17.09 13.61
CA ARG A 120 -33.68 -18.41 13.26
C ARG A 120 -33.41 -19.43 14.36
N LEU A 121 -32.23 -19.42 14.96
CA LEU A 121 -31.88 -20.31 16.06
C LEU A 121 -32.72 -20.02 17.31
N GLN A 122 -32.96 -18.75 17.61
CA GLN A 122 -33.84 -18.36 18.70
C GLN A 122 -35.28 -18.87 18.48
N GLN A 123 -35.85 -18.63 17.31
CA GLN A 123 -37.20 -19.12 16.97
C GLN A 123 -37.28 -20.66 17.05
N MET A 124 -36.24 -21.36 16.59
CA MET A 124 -36.19 -22.82 16.67
C MET A 124 -36.14 -23.31 18.14
N ARG A 125 -35.41 -22.62 19.01
CA ARG A 125 -35.37 -22.94 20.45
C ARG A 125 -36.74 -22.72 21.10
N GLU A 126 -37.36 -21.58 20.84
CA GLU A 126 -38.71 -21.24 21.35
C GLU A 126 -39.74 -22.28 20.89
N SER A 127 -39.73 -22.65 19.62
CA SER A 127 -40.61 -23.69 19.07
C SER A 127 -40.37 -25.06 19.72
N ARG A 128 -39.10 -25.47 19.86
CA ARG A 128 -38.75 -26.72 20.54
C ARG A 128 -39.26 -26.73 21.98
N ASP A 129 -39.04 -25.65 22.72
CA ASP A 129 -39.42 -25.55 24.12
C ASP A 129 -40.96 -25.58 24.26
N TYR A 130 -41.68 -24.92 23.37
CA TYR A 130 -43.14 -25.01 23.28
C TYR A 130 -43.64 -26.44 23.04
N TYR A 131 -43.12 -27.16 22.04
CA TYR A 131 -43.58 -28.52 21.78
C TYR A 131 -43.17 -29.50 22.87
N LYS A 132 -42.04 -29.24 23.55
CA LYS A 132 -41.63 -30.04 24.70
C LYS A 132 -42.61 -29.88 25.87
N THR A 133 -42.99 -28.65 26.22
CA THR A 133 -43.96 -28.41 27.30
C THR A 133 -45.34 -28.95 26.95
N LEU A 134 -45.77 -28.81 25.70
CA LEU A 134 -47.02 -29.40 25.21
C LEU A 134 -47.01 -30.93 25.37
N SER A 135 -45.96 -31.61 24.88
CA SER A 135 -45.83 -33.06 25.00
C SER A 135 -45.77 -33.53 26.46
N GLU A 136 -45.07 -32.80 27.33
CA GLU A 136 -45.03 -33.12 28.77
C GLU A 136 -46.41 -32.96 29.43
N THR A 137 -47.19 -31.96 29.00
CA THR A 137 -48.55 -31.73 29.50
C THR A 137 -49.49 -32.84 29.02
N ASP A 138 -49.45 -33.19 27.74
CA ASP A 138 -50.26 -34.26 27.16
C ASP A 138 -49.96 -35.62 27.81
N LYS A 139 -48.70 -35.90 28.13
CA LYS A 139 -48.32 -37.11 28.87
C LYS A 139 -48.90 -37.14 30.28
N ARG A 140 -48.95 -36.00 30.97
CA ARG A 140 -49.54 -35.91 32.32
C ARG A 140 -51.04 -36.12 32.25
N SER A 141 -51.74 -35.43 31.36
CA SER A 141 -53.20 -35.57 31.21
C SER A 141 -53.59 -36.99 30.79
N LEU A 142 -52.82 -37.62 29.89
CA LEU A 142 -53.01 -39.02 29.53
C LEU A 142 -52.86 -39.95 30.75
N SER A 143 -51.80 -39.77 31.54
CA SER A 143 -51.60 -40.57 32.76
C SER A 143 -52.72 -40.38 33.78
N GLU A 144 -53.25 -39.17 33.93
CA GLU A 144 -54.38 -38.88 34.81
C GLU A 144 -55.66 -39.57 34.34
N ALA A 145 -55.96 -39.46 33.03
CA ALA A 145 -57.11 -40.12 32.42
C ALA A 145 -57.02 -41.65 32.53
N GLU A 146 -55.82 -42.23 32.32
CA GLU A 146 -55.60 -43.67 32.49
C GLU A 146 -55.83 -44.13 33.93
N LEU A 147 -55.40 -43.33 34.92
CA LEU A 147 -55.66 -43.61 36.33
C LEU A 147 -57.16 -43.54 36.65
N GLU A 148 -57.88 -42.56 36.10
CA GLU A 148 -59.32 -42.42 36.28
C GLU A 148 -60.10 -43.59 35.65
N ILE A 149 -59.76 -43.96 34.40
CA ILE A 149 -60.31 -45.15 33.74
C ILE A 149 -60.07 -46.40 34.60
N LYS A 150 -58.87 -46.55 35.18
CA LYS A 150 -58.56 -47.67 36.08
C LYS A 150 -59.40 -47.65 37.35
N LYS A 151 -59.69 -46.48 37.93
CA LYS A 151 -60.60 -46.36 39.08
C LYS A 151 -62.03 -46.72 38.71
N LEU A 152 -62.56 -46.18 37.61
CA LEU A 152 -63.91 -46.45 37.14
C LEU A 152 -64.11 -47.94 36.84
N ARG A 153 -63.15 -48.59 36.18
CA ARG A 153 -63.18 -50.05 35.95
C ARG A 153 -63.24 -50.86 37.24
N LYS A 154 -62.55 -50.43 38.30
CA LYS A 154 -62.64 -51.10 39.61
C LYS A 154 -64.02 -50.93 40.25
N VAL A 155 -64.61 -49.73 40.17
CA VAL A 155 -65.97 -49.48 40.69
C VAL A 155 -66.99 -50.35 39.95
N LEU A 156 -66.96 -50.35 38.62
CA LEU A 156 -67.86 -51.20 37.81
C LEU A 156 -67.71 -52.68 38.15
N ALA A 157 -66.48 -53.19 38.31
CA ALA A 157 -66.27 -54.57 38.71
C ALA A 157 -66.84 -54.88 40.10
N LEU A 158 -66.79 -53.94 41.05
CA LEU A 158 -67.39 -54.09 42.37
C LEU A 158 -68.92 -54.07 42.29
N GLU A 159 -69.51 -53.15 41.54
CA GLU A 159 -70.95 -53.08 41.31
C GLU A 159 -71.49 -54.36 40.66
N ASP A 160 -70.80 -54.90 39.65
CA ASP A 160 -71.15 -56.18 39.03
C ASP A 160 -71.14 -57.33 40.05
N THR A 161 -70.17 -57.35 40.98
CA THR A 161 -70.11 -58.38 42.03
C THR A 161 -71.22 -58.23 43.08
N ILE A 162 -71.62 -56.99 43.39
CA ILE A 162 -72.71 -56.70 44.33
C ILE A 162 -74.05 -57.06 43.69
N SER A 163 -74.27 -56.67 42.43
CA SER A 163 -75.47 -56.98 41.67
C SER A 163 -75.65 -58.50 41.54
N LYS A 164 -74.58 -59.24 41.18
CA LYS A 164 -74.61 -60.72 41.15
C LYS A 164 -74.91 -61.36 42.51
N LYS A 165 -74.54 -60.75 43.63
CA LYS A 165 -74.90 -61.23 44.97
C LYS A 165 -76.34 -60.93 45.36
N GLN A 166 -76.92 -59.81 44.90
CA GLN A 166 -78.31 -59.46 45.15
C GLN A 166 -79.31 -60.36 44.38
N PHE A 167 -78.91 -60.96 43.26
CA PHE A 167 -79.72 -61.94 42.51
C PHE A 167 -79.57 -63.39 42.99
N MET A 168 -78.81 -63.65 44.07
CA MET A 168 -78.55 -64.99 44.63
C MET A 168 -79.25 -65.24 45.98
N HIS A 169 -80.14 -64.33 46.40
CA HIS A 169 -81.07 -64.49 47.53
C HIS A 169 -82.51 -64.37 47.02
#